data_AF-A0A358L6X8-F1
#
_entry.id   AF-A0A358L6X8-F1
#
_cell.length_a   1.000
_cell.length_b   1.000
_cell.length_c   1.000
_cell.angle_alpha   90.00
_cell.angle_beta   90.00
_cell.angle_gamma   90.00
#
_symmetry.space_group_name_H-M   'P 1'
#
loop_
_entity.id
_entity.type
_entity.pdbx_description
1 polymer ?
#
loop_
_entity_poly.entity_id
_entity_poly.type
_entity_poly.pdbx_seq_one_letter_code
_entity_poly.pdbx_strand_id
1 'polypeptide(L)'
;HSRRKIFFTGQAGVTLSLVLIGLSFRLFFHTETLNGVESLHADFAGASYIILGLMLLFLVFMQGWIAPVFWLMLAEIYPLRMRGLGMGIAVFGLWIFDFIIQSLFPLLLNHYGGGMTFGFFAASNLIMLLLLVKFLPETRGLTLEQIENKFRF
;
A
#
# COMPACT_ATOMS: atom_id res chain seq x y z
N HIS A 1 3.41 18.85 12.55
CA HIS A 1 2.33 17.85 12.35
C HIS A 1 2.76 16.47 12.88
N SER A 2 1.90 15.72 13.60
CA SER A 2 2.22 14.35 14.07
C SER A 2 2.44 13.41 12.88
N ARG A 3 3.59 12.73 12.81
CA ARG A 3 3.95 11.81 11.71
C ARG A 3 2.93 10.67 11.57
N ARG A 4 2.34 10.27 12.70
CA ARG A 4 1.19 9.37 12.76
C ARG A 4 0.01 9.90 11.95
N LYS A 5 -0.34 11.19 12.11
CA LYS A 5 -1.43 11.83 11.33
C LYS A 5 -1.10 11.87 9.83
N ILE A 6 0.14 12.17 9.45
CA ILE A 6 0.60 12.19 8.04
C ILE A 6 0.49 10.79 7.41
N PHE A 7 0.93 9.77 8.14
CA PHE A 7 0.86 8.39 7.69
C PHE A 7 -0.59 7.92 7.55
N PHE A 8 -1.46 8.23 8.53
CA PHE A 8 -2.88 7.91 8.45
C PHE A 8 -3.60 8.63 7.31
N THR A 9 -3.31 9.90 7.06
CA THR A 9 -3.89 10.61 5.91
C THR A 9 -3.47 10.01 4.58
N GLY A 10 -2.20 9.59 4.46
CA GLY A 10 -1.72 8.89 3.28
C GLY A 10 -2.38 7.53 3.09
N GLN A 11 -2.46 6.72 4.16
CA GLN A 11 -3.03 5.38 4.13
C GLN A 11 -4.54 5.40 3.82
N ALA A 12 -5.27 6.42 4.31
CA ALA A 12 -6.66 6.63 3.95
C ALA A 12 -6.83 7.00 2.47
N GLY A 13 -5.99 7.89 1.93
CA GLY A 13 -6.01 8.27 0.50
C GLY A 13 -5.70 7.09 -0.42
N VAL A 14 -4.77 6.22 -0.02
CA VAL A 14 -4.43 4.99 -0.74
C VAL A 14 -5.58 3.99 -0.74
N THR A 15 -6.17 3.74 0.43
CA THR A 15 -7.29 2.82 0.56
C THR A 15 -8.49 3.30 -0.25
N LEU A 16 -8.81 4.60 -0.18
CA LEU A 16 -9.88 5.21 -0.95
C LEU A 16 -9.63 5.08 -2.46
N SER A 17 -8.42 5.35 -2.91
CA SER A 17 -8.04 5.22 -4.33
C SER A 17 -8.19 3.78 -4.83
N LEU A 18 -7.76 2.79 -4.04
CA LEU A 18 -7.91 1.36 -4.40
C LEU A 18 -9.39 0.93 -4.46
N VAL A 19 -10.21 1.39 -3.52
CA VAL A 19 -11.66 1.13 -3.54
C VAL A 19 -12.29 1.75 -4.79
N LEU A 20 -11.95 3.01 -5.12
CA LEU A 20 -12.45 3.69 -6.31
C LEU A 20 -12.00 3.00 -7.60
N ILE A 21 -10.77 2.51 -7.67
CA ILE A 21 -10.26 1.73 -8.81
C ILE A 21 -11.05 0.43 -8.94
N GLY A 22 -11.22 -0.33 -7.85
CA GLY A 22 -11.98 -1.58 -7.85
C GLY A 22 -13.45 -1.38 -8.24
N LEU A 23 -14.09 -0.32 -7.76
CA LEU A 23 -15.45 0.06 -8.16
C LEU A 23 -15.51 0.48 -9.64
N SER A 24 -14.53 1.25 -10.12
CA SER A 24 -14.47 1.67 -11.52
C SER A 24 -14.30 0.48 -12.47
N PHE A 25 -13.45 -0.49 -12.12
CA PHE A 25 -13.31 -1.75 -12.86
C PHE A 25 -14.60 -2.57 -12.86
N ARG A 26 -15.41 -2.51 -11.82
CA ARG A 26 -16.68 -3.26 -11.74
C ARG A 26 -17.82 -2.58 -12.49
N LEU A 27 -17.80 -1.24 -12.57
CA LEU A 27 -18.90 -0.44 -13.11
C LEU A 27 -18.71 -0.02 -14.56
N PHE A 28 -17.47 0.09 -15.04
CA PHE A 28 -17.16 0.64 -16.37
C PHE A 28 -16.42 -0.33 -17.28
N PHE A 29 -16.06 -1.50 -16.78
CA PHE A 29 -15.35 -2.52 -17.53
C PHE A 29 -16.04 -3.86 -17.42
N HIS A 30 -16.28 -4.48 -18.58
CA HIS A 30 -16.84 -5.81 -18.69
C HIS A 30 -15.85 -6.71 -19.43
N THR A 31 -15.66 -7.93 -18.92
CA THR A 31 -14.86 -8.94 -19.58
C THR A 31 -15.75 -9.66 -20.60
N GLU A 32 -15.43 -9.52 -21.88
CA GLU A 32 -16.10 -10.26 -22.95
C GLU A 32 -15.14 -11.31 -23.50
N THR A 33 -15.60 -12.56 -23.53
CA THR A 33 -14.85 -13.70 -24.07
C THR A 33 -15.25 -13.91 -25.53
N LEU A 34 -14.43 -13.43 -26.46
CA LEU A 34 -14.61 -13.66 -27.89
C LEU A 34 -13.56 -14.66 -28.36
N ASN A 35 -14.00 -15.77 -28.98
CA ASN A 35 -13.12 -16.82 -29.52
C ASN A 35 -12.12 -17.42 -28.51
N GLY A 36 -12.51 -17.54 -27.24
CA GLY A 36 -11.64 -18.07 -26.18
C GLY A 36 -10.57 -17.09 -25.68
N VAL A 37 -10.57 -15.84 -26.17
CA VAL A 37 -9.73 -14.76 -25.66
C VAL A 37 -10.60 -13.86 -24.76
N GLU A 38 -10.24 -13.78 -23.49
CA GLU A 38 -10.85 -12.83 -22.56
C GLU A 38 -10.31 -11.43 -22.83
N SER A 39 -11.19 -10.53 -23.28
CA SER A 39 -10.84 -9.14 -23.55
C SER A 39 -11.61 -8.22 -22.62
N LEU A 40 -10.88 -7.30 -21.99
CA LEU A 40 -11.45 -6.29 -21.11
C LEU A 40 -11.96 -5.12 -21.97
N HIS A 41 -13.28 -4.96 -22.06
CA HIS A 41 -13.90 -3.85 -22.77
C HIS A 41 -14.33 -2.75 -21.79
N ALA A 42 -14.08 -1.50 -22.20
CA ALA A 42 -14.56 -0.30 -21.52
C ALA A 42 -15.92 0.11 -22.10
N ASP A 43 -16.88 0.45 -21.24
CA ASP A 43 -18.22 0.89 -21.68
C ASP A 43 -18.19 2.22 -22.44
N PHE A 44 -17.15 3.03 -22.22
CA PHE A 44 -16.93 4.30 -22.91
C PHE A 44 -15.44 4.62 -23.01
N ALA A 45 -15.06 5.40 -24.03
CA ALA A 45 -13.66 5.75 -24.31
C ALA A 45 -12.93 6.47 -23.15
N GLY A 46 -13.69 7.11 -22.25
CA GLY A 46 -13.17 7.82 -21.08
C GLY A 46 -12.78 6.93 -19.89
N ALA A 47 -13.26 5.69 -19.82
CA ALA A 47 -13.12 4.85 -18.63
C ALA A 47 -11.64 4.56 -18.29
N SER A 48 -10.82 4.31 -19.31
CA SER A 48 -9.37 4.08 -19.14
C SER A 48 -8.66 5.29 -18.55
N TYR A 49 -9.03 6.50 -18.96
CA TYR A 49 -8.45 7.73 -18.42
C TYR A 49 -8.82 7.96 -16.95
N ILE A 50 -10.03 7.56 -16.54
CA ILE A 50 -10.46 7.62 -15.13
C ILE A 50 -9.59 6.69 -14.28
N ILE A 51 -9.40 5.43 -14.71
CA ILE A 51 -8.57 4.48 -13.98
C ILE A 51 -7.12 4.98 -13.88
N LEU A 52 -6.57 5.50 -14.98
CA LEU A 52 -5.23 6.10 -14.97
C LEU A 52 -5.14 7.26 -13.97
N GLY A 53 -6.13 8.15 -13.95
CA GLY A 53 -6.20 9.24 -12.97
C GLY A 53 -6.24 8.76 -11.53
N LEU A 54 -7.01 7.71 -11.24
CA LEU A 54 -7.09 7.11 -9.91
C LEU A 54 -5.79 6.39 -9.51
N MET A 55 -5.11 5.73 -10.45
CA MET A 55 -3.80 5.12 -10.22
C MET A 55 -2.73 6.19 -9.92
N LEU A 56 -2.77 7.32 -10.61
CA LEU A 56 -1.90 8.46 -10.31
C LEU A 56 -2.20 9.06 -8.93
N LEU A 57 -3.47 9.18 -8.56
CA LEU A 57 -3.87 9.63 -7.23
C LEU A 57 -3.35 8.69 -6.14
N PHE A 58 -3.49 7.38 -6.33
CA PHE A 58 -2.89 6.36 -5.47
C PHE A 58 -1.37 6.57 -5.33
N LEU A 59 -0.67 6.77 -6.46
CA LEU A 59 0.78 6.95 -6.48
C LEU A 59 1.21 8.21 -5.71
N VAL A 60 0.47 9.31 -5.87
CA VAL A 60 0.72 10.58 -5.15
C VAL A 60 0.60 10.39 -3.64
N PHE A 61 -0.42 9.67 -3.15
CA PHE A 61 -0.54 9.41 -1.72
C PHE A 61 0.54 8.47 -1.20
N MET A 62 0.87 7.41 -1.95
CA MET A 62 1.94 6.47 -1.60
C MET A 62 3.30 7.17 -1.49
N GLN A 63 3.69 7.93 -2.52
CA GLN A 63 5.02 8.55 -2.58
C GLN A 63 5.10 9.84 -1.75
N GLY A 64 4.01 10.61 -1.64
CA GLY A 64 4.00 11.88 -0.93
C GLY A 64 3.94 11.75 0.59
N TRP A 65 3.15 10.80 1.11
CA TRP A 65 2.91 10.69 2.56
C TRP A 65 3.52 9.44 3.18
N ILE A 66 3.30 8.27 2.56
CA ILE A 66 3.64 6.98 3.17
C ILE A 66 5.14 6.71 3.07
N ALA A 67 5.70 6.78 1.86
CA ALA A 67 7.10 6.48 1.60
C ALA A 67 8.07 7.28 2.50
N PRO A 68 8.03 8.63 2.55
CA PRO A 68 8.98 9.40 3.36
C PRO A 68 8.82 9.13 4.85
N VAL A 69 7.59 8.92 5.33
CA VAL A 69 7.34 8.64 6.75
C VAL A 69 7.81 7.23 7.13
N PHE A 70 7.61 6.24 6.25
CA PHE A 70 8.07 4.86 6.46
C PHE A 70 9.58 4.79 6.64
N TRP A 71 10.35 5.35 5.70
CA TRP A 71 11.82 5.36 5.77
C TRP A 71 12.34 6.10 7.00
N LEU A 72 11.67 7.18 7.36
CA LEU A 72 12.02 7.99 8.51
C LEU A 72 11.75 7.26 9.83
N MET A 73 10.61 6.59 9.97
CA MET A 73 10.31 5.75 11.13
C MET A 73 11.28 4.58 11.24
N LEU A 74 11.65 3.95 10.12
CA LEU A 74 12.63 2.88 10.08
C LEU A 74 13.98 3.34 10.66
N ALA A 75 14.43 4.55 10.30
CA ALA A 75 15.67 5.13 10.81
C ALA A 75 15.62 5.48 12.31
N GLU A 76 14.43 5.77 12.86
CA GLU A 76 14.21 6.10 14.27
C GLU A 76 14.09 4.86 15.17
N ILE A 77 13.55 3.76 14.66
CA ILE A 77 13.35 2.53 15.44
C ILE A 77 14.69 1.82 15.72
N TYR A 78 15.63 1.83 14.77
CA TYR A 78 16.89 1.12 14.94
C TYR A 78 17.96 1.95 15.66
N PRO A 79 18.55 1.44 16.76
CA PRO A 79 19.61 2.13 17.50
C PRO A 79 20.87 2.30 16.64
N LEU A 80 21.60 3.39 16.86
CA LEU A 80 22.76 3.82 16.05
C LEU A 80 23.79 2.70 15.82
N ARG A 81 24.02 1.83 16.80
CA ARG A 81 25.02 0.76 16.75
C ARG A 81 24.65 -0.41 15.82
N MET A 82 23.35 -0.66 15.60
CA MET A 82 22.86 -1.78 14.78
C MET A 82 22.06 -1.33 13.55
N ARG A 83 22.01 -0.02 13.31
CA ARG A 83 21.19 0.59 12.25
C ARG A 83 21.47 0.01 10.86
N GLY A 84 22.73 -0.18 10.50
CA GLY A 84 23.09 -0.73 9.19
C GLY A 84 22.55 -2.14 8.96
N LEU A 85 22.71 -3.03 9.94
CA LEU A 85 22.27 -4.41 9.85
C LEU A 85 20.73 -4.53 9.95
N GLY A 86 20.11 -3.76 10.86
CA GLY A 86 18.65 -3.70 11.01
C GLY A 86 17.95 -3.15 9.76
N MET A 87 18.46 -2.07 9.17
CA MET A 87 17.93 -1.56 7.91
C MET A 87 18.15 -2.55 6.76
N GLY A 88 19.31 -3.21 6.68
CA GLY A 88 19.59 -4.19 5.63
C GLY A 88 18.59 -5.35 5.62
N ILE A 89 18.29 -5.93 6.80
CA ILE A 89 17.30 -7.00 6.93
C ILE A 89 15.89 -6.51 6.59
N ALA A 90 15.51 -5.31 7.06
CA ALA A 90 14.21 -4.73 6.77
C ALA A 90 14.00 -4.47 5.27
N VAL A 91 15.02 -3.93 4.60
CA VAL A 91 15.00 -3.68 3.15
C VAL A 91 14.98 -4.99 2.38
N PHE A 92 15.74 -6.00 2.80
CA PHE A 92 15.70 -7.32 2.18
C PHE A 92 14.30 -7.95 2.27
N GLY A 93 13.68 -7.90 3.45
CA GLY A 93 12.28 -8.34 3.61
C GLY A 93 11.31 -7.56 2.73
N LEU A 94 11.47 -6.22 2.68
CA LEU A 94 10.66 -5.36 1.81
C LEU A 94 10.73 -5.80 0.35
N TRP A 95 11.93 -6.04 -0.19
CA TRP A 95 12.11 -6.48 -1.57
C TRP A 95 11.54 -7.87 -1.84
N ILE A 96 11.62 -8.80 -0.89
CA ILE A 96 10.98 -10.12 -1.03
C ILE A 96 9.46 -9.97 -1.14
N PHE A 97 8.84 -9.21 -0.24
CA PHE A 97 7.40 -9.00 -0.29
C PHE A 97 6.98 -8.24 -1.55
N ASP A 98 7.76 -7.25 -1.98
CA ASP A 98 7.53 -6.53 -3.23
C ASP A 98 7.55 -7.47 -4.43
N PHE A 99 8.55 -8.36 -4.52
CA PHE A 99 8.62 -9.39 -5.55
C PHE A 99 7.41 -10.34 -5.55
N ILE A 100 7.00 -10.80 -4.36
CA ILE A 100 5.82 -11.67 -4.21
C ILE A 100 4.57 -10.95 -4.72
N ILE A 101 4.36 -9.70 -4.32
CA ILE A 101 3.17 -8.93 -4.71
C ILE A 101 3.17 -8.64 -6.20
N GLN A 102 4.31 -8.25 -6.78
CA GLN A 102 4.44 -8.02 -8.22
C GLN A 102 4.23 -9.29 -9.04
N SER A 103 4.61 -10.45 -8.52
CA SER A 103 4.36 -11.75 -9.18
C SER A 103 2.90 -12.20 -9.03
N LEU A 104 2.30 -11.94 -7.86
CA LEU A 104 0.94 -12.34 -7.55
C LEU A 104 -0.11 -11.46 -8.26
N PHE A 105 0.17 -10.17 -8.43
CA PHE A 105 -0.72 -9.21 -9.07
C PHE A 105 -1.20 -9.63 -10.48
N PRO A 106 -0.33 -9.93 -11.46
CA PRO A 106 -0.77 -10.35 -12.80
C PRO A 106 -1.53 -11.68 -12.77
N LEU A 107 -1.17 -12.58 -11.85
CA LEU A 107 -1.83 -13.87 -11.70
C LEU A 107 -3.27 -13.68 -11.18
N LEU A 108 -3.47 -12.83 -10.18
CA LEU A 108 -4.81 -12.45 -9.71
C LEU A 108 -5.60 -11.71 -10.79
N LEU A 109 -4.96 -10.77 -11.49
CA LEU A 109 -5.61 -9.96 -12.51
C LEU A 109 -6.13 -10.81 -13.67
N ASN A 110 -5.35 -11.80 -14.10
CA ASN A 110 -5.72 -12.71 -15.19
C ASN A 110 -6.81 -13.72 -14.78
N HIS A 111 -6.77 -14.24 -13.54
CA HIS A 111 -7.72 -15.26 -13.09
C HIS A 111 -9.02 -14.72 -12.50
N TYR A 112 -8.99 -13.56 -11.83
CA TYR A 112 -10.13 -13.00 -11.07
C TYR A 112 -10.59 -11.64 -11.60
N GLY A 113 -9.90 -11.05 -12.57
CA GLY A 113 -10.19 -9.74 -13.14
C GLY A 113 -9.81 -8.57 -12.24
N GLY A 114 -9.85 -7.36 -12.80
CA GLY A 114 -9.45 -6.13 -12.11
C GLY A 114 -10.27 -5.83 -10.86
N GLY A 115 -11.60 -5.96 -10.94
CA GLY A 115 -12.50 -5.63 -9.83
C GLY A 115 -12.19 -6.41 -8.55
N MET A 116 -12.05 -7.74 -8.64
CA MET A 116 -11.74 -8.58 -7.47
C MET A 116 -10.28 -8.39 -7.01
N THR A 117 -9.34 -8.25 -7.94
CA THR A 117 -7.92 -8.05 -7.62
C THR A 117 -7.70 -6.77 -6.82
N PHE A 118 -8.17 -5.63 -7.34
CA PHE A 118 -8.06 -4.35 -6.62
C PHE A 118 -8.90 -4.33 -5.33
N GLY A 119 -10.05 -5.02 -5.30
CA GLY A 119 -10.84 -5.21 -4.08
C GLY A 119 -10.08 -5.98 -2.99
N PHE A 120 -9.36 -7.05 -3.35
CA PHE A 120 -8.51 -7.80 -2.43
C PHE A 120 -7.38 -6.93 -1.85
N PHE A 121 -6.70 -6.15 -2.69
CA PHE A 121 -5.66 -5.22 -2.24
C PHE A 121 -6.21 -4.06 -1.39
N ALA A 122 -7.43 -3.60 -1.68
CA ALA A 122 -8.12 -2.60 -0.86
C ALA A 122 -8.45 -3.17 0.54
N ALA A 123 -8.98 -4.40 0.60
CA ALA A 123 -9.29 -5.08 1.85
C ALA A 123 -8.04 -5.33 2.70
N SER A 124 -6.93 -5.79 2.08
CA SER A 124 -5.67 -5.98 2.79
C SER A 124 -5.09 -4.65 3.29
N ASN A 125 -5.19 -3.56 2.50
CA ASN A 125 -4.82 -2.22 2.96
C ASN A 125 -5.66 -1.73 4.13
N LEU A 126 -6.96 -2.03 4.14
CA LEU A 126 -7.85 -1.66 5.23
C LEU A 126 -7.51 -2.44 6.51
N ILE A 127 -7.23 -3.74 6.41
CA ILE A 127 -6.77 -4.55 7.54
C ILE A 127 -5.44 -3.99 8.06
N MET A 128 -4.50 -3.67 7.17
CA MET A 128 -3.22 -3.07 7.55
C MET A 128 -3.42 -1.73 8.26
N LEU A 129 -4.31 -0.87 7.76
CA LEU A 129 -4.68 0.39 8.40
C LEU A 129 -5.22 0.17 9.82
N LEU A 130 -6.14 -0.78 10.01
CA LEU A 130 -6.69 -1.12 11.33
C LEU A 130 -5.62 -1.65 12.29
N LEU A 131 -4.73 -2.53 11.80
CA LEU A 131 -3.60 -3.02 12.58
C LEU A 131 -2.66 -1.88 12.96
N LEU A 132 -2.37 -0.95 12.06
CA LEU A 132 -1.54 0.22 12.34
C LEU A 132 -2.20 1.14 13.39
N VAL A 133 -3.53 1.34 13.34
CA VAL A 133 -4.23 2.10 14.39
C VAL A 133 -4.03 1.47 15.77
N LYS A 134 -4.06 0.14 15.85
CA LYS A 134 -3.99 -0.61 17.12
C LYS A 134 -2.56 -0.84 17.62
N PHE A 135 -1.63 -1.14 16.72
CA PHE A 135 -0.29 -1.61 17.04
C PHE A 135 0.82 -0.60 16.82
N LEU A 136 0.61 0.46 16.02
CA LEU A 136 1.64 1.49 15.82
C LEU A 136 1.72 2.34 17.10
N PRO A 137 2.72 2.13 17.97
CA PRO A 137 2.88 2.94 19.16
C PRO A 137 3.32 4.32 18.69
N GLU A 138 2.82 5.38 19.34
CA GLU A 138 3.23 6.74 19.01
C GLU A 138 4.74 6.88 19.30
N THR A 139 5.60 6.79 18.28
CA THR A 139 7.07 6.94 18.41
C THR A 139 7.50 8.39 18.65
N ARG A 140 6.53 9.32 18.75
CA ARG A 140 6.78 10.73 19.03
C ARG A 140 6.92 10.99 20.53
N GLY A 141 8.09 11.47 20.92
CA GLY A 141 8.35 12.04 22.24
C GLY A 141 9.14 11.13 23.18
N LEU A 142 9.58 9.96 22.72
CA LEU A 142 10.55 9.14 23.46
C LEU A 142 11.95 9.47 22.95
N THR A 143 12.85 9.84 23.86
CA THR A 143 14.28 9.91 23.54
C THR A 143 14.79 8.50 23.18
N LEU A 144 15.87 8.39 22.41
CA LEU A 144 16.48 7.08 22.06
C LEU A 144 16.65 6.19 23.32
N GLU A 145 17.02 6.79 24.45
CA GLU A 145 17.16 6.13 25.76
C GLU A 145 15.84 5.59 26.33
N GLN A 146 14.71 6.28 26.13
CA GLN A 146 13.41 5.83 26.62
C GLN A 146 12.84 4.67 25.80
N ILE A 147 13.18 4.59 24.50
CA ILE A 147 12.86 3.43 23.67
C ILE A 147 13.75 2.24 24.06
N GLU A 148 15.04 2.48 24.30
CA GLU A 148 15.98 1.44 24.73
C GLU A 148 15.62 0.86 26.11
N ASN A 149 15.15 1.69 27.05
CA ASN A 149 14.64 1.22 28.35
C ASN A 149 13.29 0.50 28.29
N LYS A 150 12.47 0.74 27.25
CA LYS A 150 11.18 0.06 27.07
C LYS A 150 11.30 -1.30 26.38
N PHE A 151 12.42 -1.54 25.67
CA PHE A 151 12.72 -2.79 24.96
C PHE A 151 13.83 -3.62 25.62
N ARG A 152 14.41 -3.18 26.75
CA ARG A 152 15.24 -4.05 27.60
C ARG A 152 14.33 -5.09 28.29
N PHE A 153 14.41 -6.32 27.80
CA PHE A 153 14.13 -7.52 28.60
C PHE A 153 15.26 -7.75 29.61
#